data_AF-A0A924UV79-F1
#
_entry.id   AF-A0A924UV79-F1
#
_cell.length_a   1.000
_cell.length_b   1.000
_cell.length_c   1.000
_cell.angle_alpha   90.00
_cell.angle_beta   90.00
_cell.angle_gamma   90.00
#
_symmetry.space_group_name_H-M   'P 1'
#
loop_
_entity.id
_entity.type
_entity.pdbx_description
1 polymer ?
#
loop_
_entity_poly.entity_id
_entity_poly.type
_entity_poly.pdbx_seq_one_letter_code
_entity_poly.pdbx_strand_id
1 'polypeptide(L)' 'MESLAFGLAYSIGAGLCGIGLGLIGAATLNAAGRNPDAINKLRTLMITAFVFVDALAIIGLVVALMIKFL' A
#
# COMPACT_ATOMS: atom_id res chain seq x y z
N MET A 1 3.95 9.45 -26.01
CA MET A 1 4.37 8.18 -25.37
C MET A 1 4.77 8.37 -23.92
N GLU A 2 5.31 9.53 -23.53
CA GLU A 2 5.74 9.83 -22.15
C GLU A 2 4.60 9.82 -21.12
N SER A 3 3.41 10.33 -21.47
CA SER A 3 2.25 10.29 -20.56
C SER A 3 1.76 8.87 -20.24
N LEU A 4 1.91 7.94 -21.19
CA LEU A 4 1.57 6.53 -21.00
C LEU A 4 2.58 5.83 -20.10
N ALA A 5 3.88 6.10 -20.29
CA ALA A 5 4.94 5.59 -19.43
C ALA A 5 4.80 6.11 -17.98
N PHE A 6 4.49 7.39 -17.81
CA PHE A 6 4.18 8.00 -16.50
C PHE A 6 2.97 7.33 -15.83
N GLY A 7 1.86 7.21 -16.56
CA GLY A 7 0.63 6.62 -16.03
C GLY A 7 0.83 5.16 -15.62
N LEU A 8 1.58 4.38 -16.41
CA LEU A 8 1.86 2.97 -16.12
C LEU A 8 2.82 2.80 -14.93
N ALA A 9 3.89 3.60 -14.87
CA ALA A 9 4.87 3.52 -13.77
C ALA A 9 4.20 3.73 -12.40
N TYR A 10 3.31 4.72 -12.29
CA TYR A 10 2.58 4.97 -11.04
C TYR A 10 1.46 3.95 -10.80
N SER A 11 0.61 3.69 -11.79
CA SER A 11 -0.59 2.85 -11.61
C SER A 11 -0.27 1.39 -11.27
N ILE A 12 0.81 0.83 -11.81
CA ILE A 12 1.26 -0.53 -11.48
C ILE A 12 1.72 -0.58 -10.01
N GLY A 13 2.57 0.36 -9.60
CA GLY A 13 3.07 0.42 -8.21
C GLY A 13 1.94 0.63 -7.20
N ALA A 14 1.06 1.61 -7.46
CA ALA A 14 -0.09 1.90 -6.61
C ALA A 14 -1.08 0.72 -6.56
N GLY A 15 -1.32 0.05 -7.70
CA GLY A 15 -2.19 -1.13 -7.77
C GLY A 15 -1.68 -2.30 -6.94
N LEU A 16 -0.37 -2.61 -7.03
CA LEU A 16 0.24 -3.66 -6.22
C LEU A 16 0.22 -3.34 -4.72
N CYS A 17 0.44 -2.07 -4.35
CA CYS A 17 0.30 -1.62 -2.96
C CYS A 17 -1.14 -1.79 -2.47
N GLY A 18 -2.14 -1.43 -3.29
CA GLY A 18 -3.56 -1.63 -2.96
C GLY A 18 -3.92 -3.10 -2.69
N ILE A 19 -3.37 -4.03 -3.48
CA ILE A 19 -3.52 -5.47 -3.23
C ILE A 19 -2.88 -5.85 -1.89
N GLY A 20 -1.67 -5.35 -1.61
CA GLY A 20 -0.97 -5.58 -0.34
C GLY A 20 -1.78 -5.10 0.88
N LEU A 21 -2.33 -3.88 0.82
CA LEU A 21 -3.21 -3.34 1.87
C LEU A 21 -4.45 -4.20 2.06
N GLY A 22 -5.10 -4.63 0.97
CA GLY A 22 -6.26 -5.52 1.02
C GLY A 22 -5.97 -6.85 1.71
N LEU A 23 -4.83 -7.47 1.39
CA LEU A 23 -4.39 -8.72 2.01
C LEU A 23 -4.09 -8.56 3.51
N ILE A 24 -3.37 -7.51 3.88
CA ILE A 24 -3.05 -7.21 5.30
C ILE A 24 -4.34 -6.93 6.08
N GLY A 25 -5.26 -6.14 5.50
CA GLY A 25 -6.56 -5.84 6.11
C GLY A 25 -7.40 -7.10 6.33
N ALA A 26 -7.52 -7.94 5.30
CA ALA A 26 -8.25 -9.21 5.38
C ALA A 26 -7.64 -10.16 6.42
N ALA A 27 -6.31 -10.28 6.47
CA ALA A 27 -5.62 -11.10 7.47
C ALA A 27 -5.85 -10.57 8.89
N THR A 28 -5.81 -9.25 9.08
CA THR A 28 -6.04 -8.60 10.38
C THR A 28 -7.47 -8.83 10.87
N LEU A 29 -8.46 -8.66 9.98
CA LEU A 29 -9.87 -8.90 10.32
C LEU A 29 -10.16 -10.37 10.66
N ASN A 30 -9.58 -11.31 9.90
CA ASN A 30 -9.68 -12.74 10.22
C ASN A 30 -9.04 -13.09 11.57
N ALA A 31 -7.88 -12.51 11.88
CA ALA A 31 -7.22 -12.71 13.17
C ALA A 31 -8.05 -12.10 14.33
N ALA A 32 -8.60 -10.90 14.12
CA ALA A 32 -9.47 -10.23 15.09
C ALA A 32 -10.76 -11.02 15.36
N GLY A 33 -11.38 -11.60 14.33
CA GLY A 33 -12.56 -12.44 14.49
C GLY A 33 -12.30 -13.74 15.27
N ARG A 34 -11.08 -14.28 15.20
CA ARG A 34 -10.66 -15.46 15.96
C ARG A 34 -10.25 -15.14 17.40
N ASN A 35 -9.70 -13.95 17.64
CA ASN A 35 -9.26 -13.53 18.96
C ASN A 35 -9.55 -12.03 19.19
N PRO A 36 -10.77 -11.69 19.65
CA PRO A 36 -11.21 -10.31 19.85
C PRO A 36 -10.37 -9.54 20.87
N ASP A 37 -9.82 -10.22 21.88
CA ASP A 37 -9.01 -9.59 22.93
C ASP A 37 -7.69 -9.02 22.37
N ALA A 38 -7.23 -9.53 21.23
CA ALA A 38 -6.00 -9.10 20.58
C ALA A 38 -6.18 -7.92 19.60
N ILE A 39 -7.40 -7.37 19.43
CA ILE A 39 -7.71 -6.33 18.43
C ILE A 39 -6.77 -5.12 18.51
N ASN A 40 -6.47 -4.63 19.71
CA ASN A 40 -5.61 -3.46 19.87
C ASN A 40 -4.19 -3.72 19.34
N LYS A 41 -3.63 -4.90 19.65
CA LYS A 41 -2.30 -5.30 19.16
C LYS A 41 -2.30 -5.53 17.65
N LEU A 42 -3.34 -6.18 17.13
CA LEU A 42 -3.52 -6.42 15.69
C LEU A 42 -3.63 -5.11 14.92
N ARG A 43 -4.38 -4.13 15.44
CA ARG A 43 -4.50 -2.80 14.84
C ARG A 43 -3.15 -2.09 14.76
N THR A 44 -2.33 -2.14 15.81
CA THR A 44 -0.98 -1.55 15.78
C THR A 44 -0.12 -2.20 14.71
N LEU A 45 -0.10 -3.54 14.63
CA LEU A 45 0.67 -4.26 13.59
C LEU A 45 0.16 -3.95 12.18
N MET A 46 -1.15 -3.90 11.99
CA MET A 46 -1.78 -3.57 10.72
C MET A 46 -1.40 -2.16 10.24
N ILE A 47 -1.51 -1.15 11.12
CA ILE A 47 -1.15 0.23 10.78
C ILE A 47 0.33 0.33 10.41
N THR A 48 1.22 -0.32 11.19
CA THR A 48 2.65 -0.37 10.88
C THR A 48 2.89 -0.97 9.49
N ALA A 49 2.24 -2.09 9.17
CA ALA A 49 2.37 -2.71 7.86
C ALA A 49 1.82 -1.81 6.72
N PHE A 50 0.69 -1.13 6.94
CA PHE A 50 0.13 -0.18 5.98
C PHE A 50 1.08 0.97 5.68
N VAL A 51 1.70 1.56 6.71
CA VAL A 51 2.68 2.65 6.53
C VAL A 51 3.87 2.21 5.67
N PHE A 52 4.37 0.99 5.85
CA PHE A 52 5.46 0.47 5.01
C PHE A 52 5.03 0.25 3.55
N VAL A 53 3.80 -0.21 3.32
CA VAL A 53 3.26 -0.38 1.97
C VAL A 53 3.07 0.99 1.29
N ASP A 54 2.53 1.98 1.99
CA ASP A 54 2.34 3.33 1.45
C ASP A 54 3.67 4.05 1.17
N ALA A 55 4.73 3.78 1.93
CA ALA A 55 6.05 4.33 1.65
C ALA A 55 6.56 3.94 0.24
N LEU A 56 6.29 2.70 -0.20
CA LEU A 56 6.65 2.23 -1.54
C LEU A 56 5.81 2.91 -2.63
N ALA A 57 4.51 3.14 -2.37
CA ALA A 57 3.63 3.85 -3.29
C ALA A 57 4.08 5.32 -3.49
N ILE A 58 4.51 5.98 -2.41
CA ILE A 58 5.03 7.35 -2.47
C ILE A 58 6.34 7.42 -3.27
N ILE A 59 7.24 6.46 -3.11
CA ILE A 59 8.47 6.38 -3.93
C ILE A 59 8.10 6.29 -5.42
N GLY A 60 7.14 5.43 -5.77
CA GLY A 60 6.63 5.32 -7.15
C GLY A 60 6.01 6.61 -7.67
N LEU A 61 5.26 7.34 -6.83
CA LEU A 61 4.70 8.65 -7.16
C LEU A 61 5.80 9.67 -7.44
N VAL A 62 6.83 9.73 -6.59
CA VAL A 62 7.95 10.68 -6.75
C VAL A 62 8.70 10.40 -8.05
N VAL A 63 9.04 9.15 -8.35
CA VAL A 63 9.72 8.79 -9.62
C VAL A 63 8.85 9.15 -10.81
N ALA A 64 7.55 8.87 -10.76
CA ALA A 64 6.64 9.28 -11.82
C ALA A 64 6.66 10.80 -12.00
N LEU A 65 6.53 11.58 -10.92
CA LEU A 65 6.56 13.04 -10.99
C LEU A 65 7.89 13.57 -11.56
N MET A 66 9.03 12.95 -11.21
CA MET A 66 10.31 13.27 -11.82
C MET A 66 10.29 13.05 -13.34
N ILE A 67 9.80 11.91 -13.82
CA ILE A 67 9.73 11.61 -15.27
C ILE A 67 8.83 12.60 -16.04
N LYS A 68 7.81 13.15 -15.40
CA LYS A 68 6.84 14.04 -16.06
C LYS A 68 7.30 15.50 -16.10
N PHE A 69 8.03 15.95 -15.08
CA PHE A 69 8.31 17.38 -14.86
C PHE A 69 9.80 17.75 -14.97
N LEU A 70 10.71 16.76 -14.94
CA LEU A 70 12.15 16.94 -15.16
C LEU A 70 12.50 16.54 -16.60
#